data_AF-A0A852WJ89-F1
#
_entry.id   AF-A0A852WJ89-F1
#
_cell.length_a   1.000
_cell.length_b   1.000
_cell.length_c   1.000
_cell.angle_alpha   90.00
_cell.angle_beta   90.00
_cell.angle_gamma   90.00
#
_symmetry.space_group_name_H-M   'P 1'
#
loop_
_entity.id
_entity.type
_entity.pdbx_description
1 polymer ?
#
loop_
_entity_poly.entity_id
_entity_poly.type
_entity_poly.pdbx_seq_one_letter_code
_entity_poly.pdbx_strand_id
1 'polypeptide(L)'
;MAVETAFVSMLLLTILYSIVETSFLMRDGIVVSAASRAGARMASSLPRDPSFSSSAKDQVANALSGMVMSRVTKVWIFKADATTALPDSGNYTSCTTCNKYVWDVPTSKFVASYTGWAALNQNACQGSQDQLGVLVEYSYPSRLGFLWNNKVLREATVMRLEPYTGIGVCK
;
A
#
# COMPACT_ATOMS: atom_id res chain seq x y z
N MET A 1 30.26 18.75 -38.42
CA MET A 1 30.65 18.82 -36.99
C MET A 1 29.57 19.35 -36.05
N ALA A 2 28.86 20.45 -36.38
CA ALA A 2 27.76 20.94 -35.51
C ALA A 2 26.55 19.98 -35.45
N VAL A 3 26.25 19.30 -36.58
CA VAL A 3 25.13 18.36 -36.64
C VAL A 3 25.42 17.09 -35.82
N GLU A 4 26.62 16.51 -35.92
CA GLU A 4 26.96 15.32 -35.12
C GLU A 4 26.97 15.61 -33.62
N THR A 5 27.48 16.78 -33.20
CA THR A 5 27.44 17.20 -31.79
C THR A 5 26.04 17.52 -31.29
N ALA A 6 25.15 18.04 -32.14
CA ALA A 6 23.73 18.22 -31.81
C ALA A 6 23.03 16.87 -31.56
N PHE A 7 23.30 15.85 -32.38
CA PHE A 7 22.73 14.51 -32.16
C PHE A 7 23.26 13.85 -30.88
N VAL A 8 24.56 13.95 -30.61
CA VAL A 8 25.16 13.39 -29.38
C VAL A 8 24.66 14.11 -28.13
N SER A 9 24.54 15.44 -28.16
CA SER A 9 24.01 16.21 -27.04
C SER A 9 22.52 15.93 -26.80
N MET A 10 21.70 15.81 -27.85
CA MET A 10 20.30 15.42 -27.72
C MET A 10 20.15 14.03 -27.11
N LEU A 11 20.98 13.05 -27.52
CA LEU A 11 21.01 11.72 -26.93
C LEU A 11 21.37 11.78 -25.44
N LEU A 12 22.41 12.51 -25.06
CA LEU A 12 22.81 12.66 -23.65
C LEU A 12 21.70 13.28 -22.79
N LEU A 13 21.01 14.30 -23.31
CA LEU A 13 19.89 14.92 -22.59
C LEU A 13 18.75 13.93 -22.39
N THR A 14 18.37 13.16 -23.41
CA THR A 14 17.30 12.15 -23.27
C THR A 14 17.65 11.08 -22.23
N ILE A 15 18.91 10.63 -22.19
CA ILE A 15 19.38 9.66 -21.20
C ILE A 15 19.32 10.29 -19.80
N LEU A 16 19.80 11.52 -19.63
CA LEU A 16 19.78 12.20 -18.34
C LEU A 16 18.34 12.39 -17.81
N TYR A 17 17.41 12.82 -18.66
CA TYR A 17 15.99 12.91 -18.29
C TYR A 17 15.41 11.55 -17.90
N SER A 18 15.77 10.48 -18.61
CA SER A 18 15.29 9.13 -18.29
C SER A 18 15.77 8.64 -16.91
N ILE A 19 17.03 8.94 -16.55
CA ILE A 19 17.61 8.57 -15.26
C ILE A 19 16.92 9.33 -14.13
N VAL A 20 16.71 10.64 -14.31
CA VAL A 20 16.05 11.49 -13.32
C VAL A 20 14.60 11.04 -13.08
N GLU A 21 13.83 10.79 -14.15
CA GLU A 21 12.44 10.34 -14.02
C GLU A 21 12.35 8.97 -13.34
N THR A 22 13.24 8.04 -13.71
CA THR A 22 13.28 6.71 -13.10
C THR A 22 13.66 6.78 -11.62
N SER A 23 14.53 7.71 -11.24
CA SER A 23 14.91 7.95 -9.84
C SER A 23 13.73 8.42 -8.99
N PHE A 24 12.90 9.32 -9.51
CA PHE A 24 11.67 9.74 -8.84
C PHE A 24 10.65 8.61 -8.72
N LEU A 25 10.47 7.81 -9.78
CA LEU A 25 9.60 6.64 -9.76
C LEU A 25 10.02 5.63 -8.69
N MET A 26 11.33 5.35 -8.59
CA MET A 26 11.87 4.43 -7.58
C MET A 26 11.69 4.97 -6.16
N ARG A 27 11.91 6.28 -5.95
CA ARG A 27 11.66 6.93 -4.66
C ARG A 27 10.22 6.73 -4.21
N ASP A 28 9.25 7.03 -5.07
CA ASP A 28 7.83 6.90 -4.74
C ASP A 28 7.47 5.43 -4.48
N GLY A 29 8.05 4.49 -5.24
CA GLY A 29 7.89 3.05 -5.00
C GLY A 29 8.39 2.59 -3.63
N ILE A 30 9.56 3.09 -3.18
CA ILE A 30 10.09 2.79 -1.85
C ILE A 30 9.18 3.35 -0.76
N VAL A 31 8.65 4.57 -0.94
CA VAL A 31 7.74 5.17 0.04
C VAL A 31 6.44 4.38 0.15
N VAL A 32 5.85 3.97 -0.98
CA VAL A 32 4.64 3.13 -1.01
C VAL A 32 4.89 1.79 -0.32
N SER A 33 6.05 1.16 -0.56
CA SER A 33 6.39 -0.11 0.10
C SER A 33 6.68 0.04 1.60
N ALA A 34 7.32 1.13 2.00
CA ALA A 34 7.50 1.44 3.41
C ALA A 34 6.14 1.68 4.11
N ALA A 35 5.20 2.34 3.43
CA ALA A 35 3.88 2.62 3.97
C ALA A 35 3.04 1.35 4.14
N SER A 36 3.01 0.44 3.15
CA SER A 36 2.30 -0.84 3.29
C SER A 36 2.87 -1.67 4.44
N ARG A 37 4.20 -1.69 4.62
CA ARG A 37 4.86 -2.36 5.74
C ARG A 37 4.52 -1.73 7.09
N ALA A 38 4.51 -0.41 7.19
CA ALA A 38 4.17 0.30 8.42
C ALA A 38 2.70 0.05 8.81
N GLY A 39 1.79 0.08 7.85
CA GLY A 39 0.38 -0.28 8.05
C GLY A 39 0.20 -1.73 8.49
N ALA A 40 0.90 -2.67 7.83
CA ALA A 40 0.82 -4.08 8.17
C ALA A 40 1.31 -4.36 9.60
N ARG A 41 2.41 -3.72 10.04
CA ARG A 41 2.92 -3.83 11.42
C ARG A 41 1.92 -3.33 12.45
N MET A 42 1.33 -2.16 12.20
CA MET A 42 0.34 -1.56 13.11
C MET A 42 -0.93 -2.39 13.21
N ALA A 43 -1.37 -2.95 12.09
CA ALA A 43 -2.54 -3.81 12.06
C ALA A 43 -2.27 -5.16 12.74
N SER A 44 -1.06 -5.72 12.59
CA SER A 44 -0.70 -7.01 13.19
C SER A 44 -0.58 -6.97 14.70
N SER A 45 -0.21 -5.82 15.28
CA SER A 45 -0.07 -5.64 16.73
C SER A 45 -1.38 -5.36 17.46
N LEU A 46 -2.48 -5.19 16.74
CA LEU A 46 -3.81 -4.92 17.30
C LEU A 46 -4.79 -6.06 16.97
N PRO A 47 -4.46 -7.33 17.30
CA PRO A 47 -5.37 -8.43 17.05
C PRO A 47 -6.66 -8.25 17.85
N ARG A 48 -7.81 -8.49 17.19
CA ARG A 48 -9.16 -8.42 17.77
C ARG A 48 -9.60 -7.04 18.28
N ASP A 49 -8.80 -6.00 18.10
CA ASP A 49 -9.19 -4.63 18.42
C ASP A 49 -10.00 -4.03 17.25
N PRO A 50 -11.19 -3.45 17.46
CA PRO A 50 -11.99 -2.86 16.37
C PRO A 50 -11.28 -1.72 15.64
N SER A 51 -10.32 -1.05 16.29
CA SER A 51 -9.53 0.05 15.72
C SER A 51 -8.35 -0.42 14.87
N PHE A 52 -8.08 -1.73 14.75
CA PHE A 52 -6.93 -2.24 13.99
C PHE A 52 -6.85 -1.63 12.58
N SER A 53 -7.99 -1.54 11.89
CA SER A 53 -8.05 -1.07 10.51
C SER A 53 -7.96 0.45 10.41
N SER A 54 -8.47 1.20 11.40
CA SER A 54 -8.32 2.66 11.47
C SER A 54 -6.88 3.06 11.84
N SER A 55 -6.27 2.35 12.78
CA SER A 55 -4.87 2.59 13.17
C SER A 55 -3.92 2.25 12.02
N ALA A 56 -4.20 1.18 11.27
CA ALA A 56 -3.42 0.81 10.10
C ALA A 56 -3.51 1.84 8.97
N LYS A 57 -4.72 2.32 8.61
CA LYS A 57 -4.86 3.35 7.58
C LYS A 57 -4.17 4.67 7.99
N ASP A 58 -4.23 5.04 9.26
CA ASP A 58 -3.65 6.30 9.75
C ASP A 58 -2.12 6.19 9.73
N GLN A 59 -1.58 5.02 10.07
CA GLN A 59 -0.15 4.75 9.94
C GLN A 59 0.32 4.77 8.47
N VAL A 60 -0.48 4.23 7.55
CA VAL A 60 -0.22 4.35 6.10
C VAL A 60 -0.25 5.81 5.68
N ALA A 61 -1.26 6.59 6.10
CA ALA A 61 -1.36 8.01 5.77
C ALA A 61 -0.15 8.81 6.28
N ASN A 62 0.29 8.55 7.51
CA ASN A 62 1.47 9.17 8.09
C ASN A 62 2.74 8.84 7.29
N ALA A 63 2.91 7.58 6.90
CA ALA A 63 4.06 7.15 6.09
C ALA A 63 4.05 7.75 4.67
N LEU A 64 2.86 8.02 4.12
CA LEU A 64 2.72 8.62 2.79
C LEU A 64 2.71 10.16 2.82
N SER A 65 2.66 10.81 3.98
CA SER A 65 2.43 12.26 4.16
C SER A 65 3.32 13.21 3.33
N GLY A 66 4.50 12.76 2.90
CA GLY A 66 5.39 13.49 1.99
C GLY A 66 5.02 13.41 0.50
N MET A 67 3.95 12.71 0.14
CA MET A 67 3.46 12.52 -1.22
C MET A 67 2.10 13.20 -1.45
N VAL A 68 1.64 13.22 -2.70
CA VAL A 68 0.35 13.82 -3.05
C VAL A 68 -0.78 12.84 -2.73
N MET A 69 -1.47 13.05 -1.60
CA MET A 69 -2.48 12.10 -1.10
C MET A 69 -3.67 11.88 -2.04
N SER A 70 -4.02 12.87 -2.87
CA SER A 70 -5.09 12.73 -3.88
C SER A 70 -4.80 11.67 -4.94
N ARG A 71 -3.55 11.23 -5.06
CA ARG A 71 -3.13 10.19 -6.00
C ARG A 71 -3.01 8.80 -5.37
N VAL A 72 -3.25 8.68 -4.07
CA VAL A 72 -3.40 7.38 -3.40
C VAL A 72 -4.79 6.86 -3.72
N THR A 73 -4.86 5.87 -4.61
CA THR A 73 -6.13 5.38 -5.14
C THR A 73 -6.78 4.34 -4.23
N LYS A 74 -5.97 3.48 -3.59
CA LYS A 74 -6.48 2.38 -2.77
C LYS A 74 -5.58 2.12 -1.57
N VAL A 75 -6.20 1.99 -0.39
CA VAL A 75 -5.56 1.42 0.81
C VAL A 75 -6.46 0.33 1.35
N TRP A 76 -6.06 -0.93 1.22
CA TRP A 76 -6.89 -2.06 1.64
C TRP A 76 -6.18 -2.87 2.72
N ILE A 77 -6.91 -3.22 3.77
CA ILE A 77 -6.46 -4.11 4.84
C ILE A 77 -7.27 -5.39 4.71
N PHE A 78 -6.62 -6.53 4.49
CA PHE A 78 -7.27 -7.78 4.14
C PHE A 78 -6.74 -8.96 4.94
N LYS A 79 -7.57 -10.00 5.11
CA LYS A 79 -7.09 -11.31 5.53
C LYS A 79 -6.34 -11.96 4.37
N ALA A 80 -5.06 -12.22 4.56
CA ALA A 80 -4.20 -12.85 3.57
C ALA A 80 -4.23 -14.36 3.71
N ASP A 81 -4.22 -15.05 2.58
CA ASP A 81 -3.99 -16.49 2.51
C ASP A 81 -2.50 -16.80 2.77
N ALA A 82 -2.24 -17.82 3.59
CA ALA A 82 -0.91 -18.15 4.08
C ALA A 82 0.04 -18.71 2.98
N THR A 83 -0.49 -19.15 1.85
CA THR A 83 0.26 -19.72 0.73
C THR A 83 0.47 -18.73 -0.41
N THR A 84 -0.52 -17.91 -0.71
CA THR A 84 -0.48 -17.00 -1.86
C THR A 84 -0.13 -15.56 -1.51
N ALA A 85 -0.21 -15.17 -0.23
CA ALA A 85 -0.07 -13.79 0.24
C ALA A 85 -1.06 -12.79 -0.42
N LEU A 86 -2.09 -13.33 -1.09
CA LEU A 86 -3.22 -12.59 -1.65
C LEU A 86 -4.37 -12.57 -0.64
N PRO A 87 -5.39 -11.74 -0.84
CA PRO A 87 -6.62 -11.86 -0.07
C PRO A 87 -7.18 -13.28 -0.16
N ASP A 88 -7.84 -13.74 0.90
CA ASP A 88 -8.49 -15.07 1.00
C ASP A 88 -9.41 -15.40 -0.19
N SER A 89 -9.93 -14.37 -0.87
CA SER A 89 -10.68 -14.49 -2.14
C SER A 89 -9.83 -14.83 -3.38
N GLY A 90 -8.51 -14.98 -3.23
CA GLY A 90 -7.54 -15.21 -4.31
C GLY A 90 -7.24 -13.99 -5.19
N ASN A 91 -7.96 -12.87 -5.01
CA ASN A 91 -7.78 -11.64 -5.78
C ASN A 91 -8.16 -10.41 -4.95
N TYR A 92 -7.48 -9.30 -5.24
CA TYR A 92 -7.73 -7.96 -4.74
C TYR A 92 -9.16 -7.48 -5.10
N THR A 93 -9.64 -7.68 -6.32
CA THR A 93 -10.91 -7.08 -6.79
C THR A 93 -12.15 -7.58 -6.03
N SER A 94 -12.22 -8.88 -5.78
CA SER A 94 -13.35 -9.59 -5.14
C SER A 94 -13.16 -9.78 -3.64
N CYS A 95 -12.27 -9.02 -3.02
CA CYS A 95 -11.97 -9.18 -1.61
C CYS A 95 -13.20 -8.93 -0.72
N THR A 96 -13.63 -10.00 -0.04
CA THR A 96 -14.80 -10.05 0.87
C THR A 96 -14.39 -9.82 2.32
N THR A 97 -13.31 -10.48 2.78
CA THR A 97 -12.71 -10.35 4.11
C THR A 97 -11.65 -9.24 4.13
N CYS A 98 -12.07 -8.01 3.82
CA CYS A 98 -11.21 -6.84 3.92
C CYS A 98 -11.93 -5.53 4.20
N ASN A 99 -11.15 -4.56 4.64
CA ASN A 99 -11.53 -3.19 4.86
C ASN A 99 -10.84 -2.32 3.81
N LYS A 100 -11.64 -1.66 2.96
CA LYS A 100 -11.19 -0.85 1.84
C LYS A 100 -11.33 0.62 2.19
N TYR A 101 -10.25 1.37 2.00
CA TYR A 101 -10.20 2.80 2.22
C TYR A 101 -9.85 3.54 0.92
N VAL A 102 -10.48 4.71 0.77
CA VAL A 102 -10.28 5.62 -0.36
C VAL A 102 -9.96 7.01 0.21
N TRP A 103 -9.05 7.73 -0.45
CA TRP A 103 -8.73 9.10 -0.07
C TRP A 103 -9.87 10.04 -0.45
N ASP A 104 -10.44 10.72 0.53
CA ASP A 104 -11.47 11.73 0.32
C ASP A 104 -10.83 13.13 0.32
N VAL A 105 -10.90 13.81 -0.83
CA VAL A 105 -10.25 15.12 -1.04
C VAL A 105 -10.81 16.21 -0.13
N PRO A 106 -12.14 16.37 0.04
CA PRO A 106 -12.72 17.40 0.90
C PRO A 106 -12.33 17.26 2.38
N THR A 107 -12.32 16.04 2.91
CA THR A 107 -12.00 15.80 4.33
C THR A 107 -10.50 15.59 4.57
N SER A 108 -9.70 15.46 3.50
CA SER A 108 -8.25 15.17 3.55
C SER A 108 -7.94 13.96 4.44
N LYS A 109 -8.79 12.92 4.37
CA LYS A 109 -8.70 11.72 5.19
C LYS A 109 -9.06 10.48 4.38
N PHE A 110 -8.58 9.33 4.84
CA PHE A 110 -9.03 8.04 4.34
C PHE A 110 -10.38 7.67 4.94
N VAL A 111 -11.38 7.55 4.07
CA VAL A 111 -12.75 7.14 4.41
C VAL A 111 -12.93 5.67 4.05
N ALA A 112 -13.63 4.92 4.89
CA ALA A 112 -13.95 3.53 4.63
C ALA A 112 -14.97 3.46 3.48
N SER A 113 -14.61 2.77 2.40
CA SER A 113 -15.51 2.47 1.29
C SER A 113 -16.23 1.13 1.48
N TYR A 114 -15.59 0.19 2.15
CA TYR A 114 -16.13 -1.13 2.43
C TYR A 114 -15.48 -1.72 3.68
N THR A 115 -16.26 -2.41 4.52
CA THR A 115 -15.75 -3.12 5.70
C THR A 115 -16.36 -4.51 5.76
N GLY A 116 -15.55 -5.54 5.52
CA GLY A 116 -15.98 -6.94 5.50
C GLY A 116 -15.21 -7.85 6.46
N TRP A 117 -14.16 -7.34 7.11
CA TRP A 117 -13.39 -8.11 8.08
C TRP A 117 -13.41 -7.44 9.46
N ALA A 118 -14.31 -7.96 10.31
CA ALA A 118 -14.45 -7.54 11.69
C ALA A 118 -13.33 -8.10 12.56
N ALA A 119 -12.90 -7.33 13.55
CA ALA A 119 -11.83 -7.73 14.47
C ALA A 119 -12.16 -9.01 15.25
N LEU A 120 -13.44 -9.24 15.58
CA LEU A 120 -13.89 -10.46 16.26
C LEU A 120 -13.72 -11.76 15.44
N ASN A 121 -13.59 -11.64 14.12
CA ASN A 121 -13.40 -12.78 13.21
C ASN A 121 -11.93 -13.07 12.93
N GLN A 122 -11.00 -12.37 13.58
CA GLN A 122 -9.57 -12.60 13.46
C GLN A 122 -9.14 -13.76 14.34
N ASN A 123 -8.41 -14.72 13.78
CA ASN A 123 -7.69 -15.71 14.59
C ASN A 123 -6.31 -15.16 14.95
N ALA A 124 -6.07 -14.94 16.24
CA ALA A 124 -4.81 -14.42 16.76
C ALA A 124 -4.11 -15.41 17.68
N CYS A 125 -4.46 -16.70 17.61
CA CYS A 125 -3.94 -17.68 18.56
C CYS A 125 -2.66 -18.33 18.10
N GLN A 126 -1.76 -18.55 19.06
CA GLN A 126 -0.43 -19.10 18.81
C GLN A 126 -0.55 -20.42 18.02
N GLY A 127 0.09 -20.46 16.84
CA GLY A 127 0.05 -21.62 15.93
C GLY A 127 -1.02 -21.57 14.83
N SER A 128 -2.13 -20.84 15.01
CA SER A 128 -3.21 -20.70 14.02
C SER A 128 -3.53 -19.23 13.67
N GLN A 129 -2.52 -18.36 13.78
CA GLN A 129 -2.66 -16.93 13.53
C GLN A 129 -3.01 -16.68 12.06
N ASP A 130 -4.06 -15.89 11.85
CA ASP A 130 -4.37 -15.33 10.55
C ASP A 130 -3.24 -14.41 10.09
N GLN A 131 -3.07 -14.34 8.77
CA GLN A 131 -2.19 -13.37 8.15
C GLN A 131 -3.00 -12.17 7.71
N LEU A 132 -2.44 -10.98 7.94
CA LEU A 132 -3.02 -9.70 7.58
C LEU A 132 -2.15 -9.06 6.50
N GLY A 133 -2.79 -8.67 5.41
CA GLY A 133 -2.18 -7.90 4.34
C GLY A 133 -2.63 -6.45 4.32
N VAL A 134 -1.72 -5.55 3.94
CA VAL A 134 -2.02 -4.16 3.60
C VAL A 134 -1.57 -3.88 2.18
N LEU A 135 -2.50 -3.48 1.32
CA LEU A 135 -2.28 -3.05 -0.05
C LEU A 135 -2.33 -1.52 -0.11
N VAL A 136 -1.34 -0.92 -0.77
CA VAL A 136 -1.34 0.51 -1.10
C VAL A 136 -1.14 0.65 -2.61
N GLU A 137 -2.04 1.38 -3.26
CA GLU A 137 -1.93 1.79 -4.65
C GLU A 137 -1.78 3.31 -4.77
N TYR A 138 -0.79 3.74 -5.55
CA TYR A 138 -0.50 5.13 -5.83
C TYR A 138 -0.31 5.36 -7.33
N SER A 139 -0.95 6.40 -7.87
CA SER A 139 -0.77 6.80 -9.27
C SER A 139 0.38 7.80 -9.39
N TYR A 140 1.47 7.40 -10.03
CA TYR A 140 2.66 8.22 -10.19
C TYR A 140 2.42 9.37 -11.20
N PRO A 141 2.56 10.65 -10.81
CA PRO A 141 2.68 11.76 -11.76
C PRO A 141 4.04 11.71 -12.43
N SER A 142 4.09 11.63 -13.76
CA SER A 142 5.36 11.91 -14.43
C SER A 142 5.74 13.37 -14.18
N ARG A 143 6.94 13.60 -13.63
CA ARG A 143 7.40 14.97 -13.31
C ARG A 143 7.90 15.70 -14.55
N LEU A 144 8.49 14.95 -15.47
CA LEU A 144 8.99 15.46 -16.74
C LEU A 144 8.00 15.25 -17.90
N GLY A 145 6.80 14.71 -17.64
CA GLY A 145 5.70 14.60 -18.61
C GLY A 145 5.87 13.53 -19.69
N PHE A 146 7.10 13.15 -20.04
CA PHE A 146 7.40 12.31 -21.20
C PHE A 146 7.36 10.79 -20.93
N LEU A 147 7.79 10.33 -19.75
CA LEU A 147 7.90 8.90 -19.42
C LEU A 147 7.07 8.55 -18.17
N TRP A 148 6.48 7.35 -18.16
CA TRP A 148 5.81 6.74 -17.00
C TRP A 148 4.59 7.49 -16.44
N ASN A 149 3.95 8.35 -17.23
CA ASN A 149 2.78 9.09 -16.78
C ASN A 149 1.64 8.14 -16.38
N ASN A 150 1.02 8.39 -15.24
CA ASN A 150 -0.07 7.60 -14.66
C ASN A 150 0.28 6.12 -14.38
N LYS A 151 1.56 5.78 -14.24
CA LYS A 151 1.95 4.43 -13.81
C LYS A 151 1.42 4.18 -12.40
N VAL A 152 0.66 3.10 -12.22
CA VAL A 152 0.17 2.68 -10.91
C VAL A 152 1.26 1.88 -10.19
N LEU A 153 1.73 2.40 -9.08
CA LEU A 153 2.59 1.72 -8.14
C LEU A 153 1.70 0.98 -7.14
N ARG A 154 1.89 -0.33 -7.03
CA ARG A 154 1.11 -1.19 -6.15
C ARG A 154 2.04 -2.02 -5.30
N GLU A 155 1.94 -1.87 -3.98
CA GLU A 155 2.64 -2.72 -3.03
C GLU A 155 1.64 -3.37 -2.08
N ALA A 156 1.79 -4.67 -1.87
CA ALA A 156 1.15 -5.39 -0.78
C ALA A 156 2.21 -5.86 0.22
N THR A 157 1.90 -5.80 1.51
CA THR A 157 2.73 -6.42 2.54
C THR A 157 1.85 -7.26 3.44
N VAL A 158 2.28 -8.50 3.69
CA VAL A 158 1.58 -9.45 4.55
C VAL A 158 2.41 -9.72 5.80
N MET A 159 1.75 -9.72 6.96
CA MET A 159 2.33 -10.03 8.27
C MET A 159 1.39 -10.95 9.05
N ARG A 160 1.95 -11.79 9.91
CA ARG A 160 1.15 -12.61 10.83
C ARG A 160 0.63 -11.71 11.95
N LEU A 161 -0.60 -11.93 12.39
CA LEU A 161 -1.13 -11.28 13.59
C LEU A 161 -0.30 -11.68 14.82
N GLU A 162 -0.09 -10.74 15.72
CA GLU A 162 0.55 -11.01 17.00
C GLU A 162 -0.33 -11.93 17.87
N PRO A 163 0.28 -12.81 18.69
CA PRO A 163 -0.48 -13.72 19.53
C PRO A 163 -1.26 -12.95 20.60
N TYR A 164 -2.58 -13.15 20.63
CA TYR A 164 -3.43 -12.59 21.68
C TYR A 164 -3.49 -13.54 22.87
N THR A 165 -3.16 -13.05 24.06
CA THR A 165 -3.07 -13.86 25.30
C THR A 165 -4.39 -13.95 26.08
N GLY A 166 -5.48 -13.36 25.57
CA GLY A 166 -6.79 -13.45 26.20
C GLY A 166 -7.37 -14.86 26.11
N ILE A 167 -7.75 -15.40 27.27
CA ILE A 167 -8.29 -16.75 27.43
C ILE A 167 -9.67 -16.83 26.74
N GLY A 168 -9.86 -17.79 25.83
CA GLY A 168 -11.18 -18.11 25.25
C GLY A 168 -11.56 -17.38 23.95
N VAL A 169 -10.61 -16.70 23.29
CA VAL A 169 -10.87 -15.94 22.04
C VAL A 169 -10.08 -16.43 20.84
N CYS A 170 -9.64 -17.70 20.89
CA CYS A 170 -9.17 -18.44 19.73
C CYS A 170 -10.37 -18.98 18.96
N LYS A 171 -10.40 -18.75 17.65
CA LYS A 171 -11.39 -19.35 16.77
C LYS A 171 -10.78 -20.56 16.07
#